data_AF-A0A835ARV0-F1
#
_entry.id   AF-A0A835ARV0-F1
#
_cell.length_a   1.000
_cell.length_b   1.000
_cell.length_c   1.000
_cell.angle_alpha   90.00
_cell.angle_beta   90.00
_cell.angle_gamma   90.00
#
_symmetry.space_group_name_H-M   'P 1'
#
loop_
_entity.id
_entity.type
_entity.pdbx_description
1 polymer ?
#
loop_
_entity_poly.entity_id
_entity_poly.type
_entity_poly.pdbx_seq_one_letter_code
_entity_poly.pdbx_strand_id
1 'polypeptide(L)'
;MTGPLHLSYYTRNGGDLDYAQLAASVEAMFTARESVPMDIQGWLGLIREGVRGYEYLIRYDVALMEPVQAFSWLMAARALLERLSVMNHTAFNMIVYDLHANLMDWNVDSYCLNTLLQATREHINPHTGLEVEFERNVRGLLTLFRNCSQHSARFMEAYMMLIVEEDFPGFVRRFQASLFRAGVIGHHHLEASMG
;
A
#
# COMPACT_ATOMS: atom_id res chain seq x y z
N MET A 1 -27.21 -8.12 32.11
CA MET A 1 -26.31 -7.43 33.06
C MET A 1 -26.22 -5.97 32.63
N THR A 2 -26.87 -5.07 33.36
CA THR A 2 -26.90 -3.62 33.08
C THR A 2 -26.26 -2.91 34.26
N GLY A 3 -24.93 -2.81 34.26
CA GLY A 3 -24.20 -1.94 35.18
C GLY A 3 -24.23 -0.50 34.66
N PRO A 4 -24.16 0.52 35.54
CA PRO A 4 -24.09 1.90 35.12
C PRO A 4 -22.82 2.13 34.30
N LEU A 5 -22.99 2.66 33.09
CA LEU A 5 -21.88 3.04 32.22
C LEU A 5 -21.19 4.27 32.83
N HIS A 6 -20.08 4.05 33.54
CA HIS A 6 -19.26 5.13 34.06
C HIS A 6 -18.49 5.75 32.89
N LEU A 7 -19.05 6.80 32.30
CA LEU A 7 -18.34 7.65 31.35
C LEU A 7 -17.33 8.47 32.15
N SER A 8 -16.05 8.06 32.14
CA SER A 8 -14.96 8.86 32.67
C SER A 8 -14.71 10.09 31.79
N TYR A 9 -14.25 11.18 32.40
CA TYR A 9 -13.76 12.33 31.64
C TYR A 9 -12.58 11.92 30.76
N TYR A 10 -12.60 12.32 29.49
CA TYR A 10 -11.50 12.08 28.56
C TYR A 10 -10.20 12.67 29.12
N THR A 11 -9.17 11.83 29.19
CA THR A 11 -7.78 12.26 29.44
C THR A 11 -6.94 11.78 28.26
N ARG A 12 -5.85 12.48 27.92
CA ARG A 12 -4.99 12.04 26.79
C ARG A 12 -4.50 10.60 26.97
N ASN A 13 -4.06 10.24 28.18
CA ASN A 13 -3.63 8.86 28.50
C ASN A 13 -4.82 7.86 28.47
N GLY A 14 -6.03 8.30 28.81
CA GLY A 14 -7.24 7.49 28.67
C GLY A 14 -7.64 7.27 27.22
N GLY A 15 -7.49 8.30 26.37
CA GLY A 15 -7.75 8.20 24.93
C GLY A 15 -6.83 7.20 24.22
N ASP A 16 -5.55 7.15 24.58
CA ASP A 16 -4.61 6.16 24.02
C ASP A 16 -5.00 4.73 24.43
N LEU A 17 -5.48 4.54 25.68
CA LEU A 17 -6.04 3.27 26.15
C LEU A 17 -7.34 2.90 25.41
N ASP A 18 -8.19 3.88 25.09
CA ASP A 18 -9.43 3.67 24.33
C ASP A 18 -9.14 3.16 22.91
N TYR A 19 -8.11 3.68 22.24
CA TYR A 19 -7.72 3.20 20.91
C TYR A 19 -7.18 1.76 20.93
N ALA A 20 -6.35 1.43 21.92
CA ALA A 20 -5.85 0.07 22.09
C ALA A 20 -6.98 -0.93 22.40
N GLN A 21 -7.94 -0.54 23.23
CA GLN A 21 -9.13 -1.35 23.54
C GLN A 21 -10.06 -1.52 22.34
N LEU A 22 -10.26 -0.46 21.55
CA LEU A 22 -11.01 -0.53 20.30
C LEU A 22 -10.36 -1.54 19.34
N ALA A 23 -9.05 -1.41 19.09
CA ALA A 23 -8.33 -2.31 18.19
C ALA A 23 -8.43 -3.77 18.64
N ALA A 24 -8.21 -4.04 19.92
CA ALA A 24 -8.33 -5.38 20.50
C ALA A 24 -9.76 -5.94 20.40
N SER A 25 -10.77 -5.09 20.57
CA SER A 25 -12.18 -5.51 20.45
C SER A 25 -12.54 -5.90 19.02
N VAL A 26 -12.04 -5.18 18.02
CA VAL A 26 -12.24 -5.52 16.61
C VAL A 26 -11.52 -6.83 16.27
N GLU A 27 -10.27 -7.02 16.70
CA GLU A 27 -9.54 -8.29 16.51
C GLU A 27 -10.28 -9.48 17.14
N ALA A 28 -10.84 -9.29 18.35
CA ALA A 28 -11.64 -10.30 19.03
C ALA A 28 -12.90 -10.70 18.23
N MET A 29 -13.54 -9.74 17.55
CA MET A 29 -14.70 -10.03 16.70
C MET A 29 -14.35 -10.88 15.47
N PHE A 30 -13.20 -10.62 14.84
CA PHE A 30 -12.72 -11.42 13.71
C PHE A 30 -12.30 -12.82 14.16
N THR A 31 -11.48 -12.90 15.21
CA THR A 31 -10.96 -14.18 15.76
C THR A 31 -12.04 -15.11 16.30
N ALA A 32 -13.21 -14.59 16.65
CA ALA A 32 -14.38 -15.39 16.98
C ALA A 32 -14.92 -16.21 15.78
N ARG A 33 -14.52 -15.87 14.54
CA ARG A 33 -14.92 -16.56 13.31
C ARG A 33 -13.73 -17.20 12.59
N GLU A 34 -12.68 -16.43 12.32
CA GLU A 34 -11.47 -16.84 11.58
C GLU A 34 -10.27 -15.91 11.91
N SER A 35 -9.14 -16.03 11.20
CA SER A 35 -8.02 -15.08 11.34
C SER A 35 -8.39 -13.67 10.86
N VAL A 36 -7.87 -12.65 11.54
CA VAL A 36 -7.97 -11.25 11.07
C VAL A 36 -7.21 -11.12 9.74
N PRO A 37 -7.83 -10.61 8.66
CA PRO A 37 -7.12 -10.35 7.40
C PRO A 37 -5.94 -9.40 7.63
N MET A 38 -4.81 -9.65 6.94
CA MET A 38 -3.58 -8.86 7.10
C MET A 38 -3.81 -7.35 6.92
N ASP A 39 -4.74 -6.98 6.05
CA ASP A 39 -5.06 -5.57 5.82
C ASP A 39 -5.76 -4.90 6.98
N ILE A 40 -6.68 -5.63 7.61
CA ILE A 40 -7.34 -5.20 8.83
C ILE A 40 -6.33 -5.12 9.98
N GLN A 41 -5.41 -6.10 10.09
CA GLN A 41 -4.35 -6.04 11.11
C GLN A 41 -3.47 -4.79 10.96
N GLY A 42 -3.05 -4.48 9.73
CA GLY A 42 -2.24 -3.28 9.44
C GLY A 42 -2.96 -1.99 9.82
N TRP A 43 -4.25 -1.89 9.46
CA TRP A 43 -5.08 -0.73 9.79
C TRP A 43 -5.33 -0.59 11.30
N LEU A 44 -5.61 -1.69 12.01
CA LEU A 44 -5.77 -1.69 13.46
C LEU A 44 -4.45 -1.35 14.19
N GLY A 45 -3.31 -1.69 13.61
CA GLY A 45 -1.99 -1.27 14.08
C GLY A 45 -1.86 0.26 14.15
N LEU A 46 -2.28 0.96 13.09
CA LEU A 46 -2.28 2.44 13.05
C LEU A 46 -3.16 3.04 14.14
N ILE A 47 -4.33 2.44 14.40
CA ILE A 47 -5.24 2.90 15.46
C ILE A 47 -4.59 2.68 16.83
N ARG A 48 -3.99 1.51 17.06
CA ARG A 48 -3.37 1.13 18.34
C ARG A 48 -2.21 2.03 18.74
N GLU A 49 -1.43 2.52 17.77
CA GLU A 49 -0.33 3.45 18.00
C GLU A 49 -0.80 4.89 18.35
N GLY A 50 -2.12 5.13 18.26
CA GLY A 50 -2.73 6.42 18.48
C GLY A 50 -2.99 7.13 17.15
N VAL A 51 -4.20 7.67 17.01
CA VAL A 51 -4.70 8.23 15.74
C VAL A 51 -3.97 9.53 15.34
N ARG A 52 -3.33 10.20 16.30
CA ARG A 52 -2.77 11.55 16.10
C ARG A 52 -1.55 11.53 15.19
N GLY A 53 -1.64 12.24 14.07
CA GLY A 53 -0.61 12.26 13.04
C GLY A 53 -0.72 11.12 12.03
N TYR A 54 -1.71 10.23 12.17
CA TYR A 54 -2.01 9.14 11.23
C TYR A 54 -3.44 9.20 10.68
N GLU A 55 -4.18 10.27 10.97
CA GLU A 55 -5.59 10.44 10.60
C GLU A 55 -5.82 10.22 9.10
N TYR A 56 -4.89 10.68 8.26
CA TYR A 56 -4.95 10.48 6.82
C TYR A 56 -4.87 8.99 6.45
N LEU A 57 -3.86 8.27 6.96
CA LEU A 57 -3.66 6.86 6.65
C LEU A 57 -4.82 6.00 7.18
N ILE A 58 -5.33 6.33 8.37
CA ILE A 58 -6.46 5.61 8.96
C ILE A 58 -7.75 5.83 8.15
N ARG A 59 -7.98 7.05 7.66
CA ARG A 59 -9.20 7.39 6.91
C ARG A 59 -9.16 6.89 5.46
N TYR A 60 -7.98 6.87 4.85
CA TYR A 60 -7.79 6.59 3.43
C TYR A 60 -6.85 5.41 3.19
N ASP A 61 -6.90 4.37 4.04
CA ASP A 61 -6.03 3.18 3.90
C ASP A 61 -6.31 2.50 2.55
N VAL A 62 -5.31 2.54 1.66
CA VAL A 62 -5.45 2.06 0.28
C VAL A 62 -5.72 0.57 0.20
N ALA A 63 -5.24 -0.20 1.15
CA ALA A 63 -5.43 -1.64 1.17
C ALA A 63 -6.81 -2.06 1.72
N LEU A 64 -7.63 -1.10 2.16
CA LEU A 64 -9.05 -1.32 2.46
C LEU A 64 -10.00 -0.79 1.37
N MET A 65 -9.46 -0.27 0.26
CA MET A 65 -10.26 0.23 -0.87
C MET A 65 -10.72 -0.90 -1.78
N GLU A 66 -11.70 -0.59 -2.64
CA GLU A 66 -12.07 -1.46 -3.74
C GLU A 66 -10.85 -1.65 -4.69
N PRO A 67 -10.60 -2.87 -5.20
CA PRO A 67 -9.41 -3.17 -6.00
C PRO A 67 -9.11 -2.23 -7.19
N VAL A 68 -10.11 -1.86 -7.98
CA VAL A 68 -9.92 -0.93 -9.12
C VAL A 68 -9.54 0.47 -8.62
N GLN A 69 -10.18 0.94 -7.54
CA GLN A 69 -9.83 2.22 -6.91
C GLN A 69 -8.41 2.20 -6.34
N ALA A 70 -8.04 1.15 -5.61
CA ALA A 70 -6.69 0.97 -5.05
C ALA A 70 -5.62 0.95 -6.15
N PHE A 71 -5.88 0.26 -7.26
CA PHE A 71 -4.94 0.20 -8.38
C PHE A 71 -4.84 1.55 -9.11
N SER A 72 -5.96 2.24 -9.29
CA SER A 72 -5.98 3.60 -9.86
C SER A 72 -5.17 4.58 -8.99
N TRP A 73 -5.36 4.51 -7.68
CA TRP A 73 -4.56 5.26 -6.71
C TRP A 73 -3.07 4.93 -6.84
N LEU A 74 -2.73 3.65 -6.97
CA LEU A 74 -1.33 3.21 -7.10
C LEU A 74 -0.68 3.79 -8.37
N MET A 75 -1.41 3.84 -9.48
CA MET A 75 -0.91 4.45 -10.72
C MET A 75 -0.76 5.96 -10.61
N ALA A 76 -1.66 6.64 -9.91
CA ALA A 76 -1.54 8.08 -9.62
C ALA A 76 -0.32 8.35 -8.71
N ALA A 77 -0.14 7.54 -7.67
CA ALA A 77 0.98 7.61 -6.75
C ALA A 77 2.33 7.32 -7.45
N ARG A 78 2.36 6.38 -8.39
CA ARG A 78 3.51 6.16 -9.29
C ARG A 78 3.85 7.42 -10.07
N ALA A 79 2.86 8.05 -10.72
CA ALA A 79 3.08 9.28 -11.48
C ALA A 79 3.61 10.42 -10.58
N LEU A 80 3.17 10.49 -9.32
CA LEU A 80 3.72 11.41 -8.34
C LEU A 80 5.19 11.10 -8.02
N LEU A 81 5.54 9.83 -7.76
CA LEU A 81 6.91 9.41 -7.48
C LEU A 81 7.86 9.81 -8.62
N GLU A 82 7.45 9.63 -9.88
CA GLU A 82 8.21 10.08 -11.04
C GLU A 82 8.42 11.60 -11.06
N ARG A 83 7.41 12.41 -10.71
CA ARG A 83 7.60 13.87 -10.59
C ARG A 83 8.56 14.24 -9.47
N LEU A 84 8.51 13.55 -8.34
CA LEU A 84 9.41 13.79 -7.20
C LEU A 84 10.86 13.52 -7.57
N SER A 85 11.13 12.56 -8.45
CA SER A 85 12.48 12.28 -8.97
C SER A 85 13.13 13.48 -9.65
N VAL A 86 12.36 14.50 -10.05
CA VAL A 86 12.87 15.73 -10.65
C VAL A 86 12.71 16.93 -9.72
N MET A 87 11.56 17.02 -9.05
CA MET A 87 11.19 18.22 -8.28
C MET A 87 11.69 18.21 -6.83
N ASN A 88 11.88 17.03 -6.24
CA ASN A 88 12.31 16.88 -4.86
C ASN A 88 13.06 15.55 -4.67
N HIS A 89 14.32 15.52 -5.12
CA HIS A 89 15.20 14.36 -5.02
C HIS A 89 15.33 13.82 -3.59
N THR A 90 15.27 14.68 -2.58
CA THR A 90 15.36 14.27 -1.17
C THR A 90 14.17 13.38 -0.79
N ALA A 91 12.94 13.84 -1.04
CA ALA A 91 11.74 13.05 -0.76
C ALA A 91 11.70 11.76 -1.59
N PHE A 92 12.08 11.85 -2.87
CA PHE A 92 12.21 10.68 -3.74
C PHE A 92 13.16 9.62 -3.16
N ASN A 93 14.37 10.02 -2.78
CA ASN A 93 15.36 9.10 -2.21
C ASN A 93 14.91 8.51 -0.87
N MET A 94 14.22 9.30 -0.02
CA MET A 94 13.62 8.79 1.22
C MET A 94 12.62 7.66 0.94
N ILE A 95 11.71 7.84 -0.03
CA ILE A 95 10.72 6.82 -0.41
C ILE A 95 11.40 5.57 -0.97
N VAL A 96 12.35 5.74 -1.89
CA VAL A 96 13.08 4.62 -2.50
C VAL A 96 13.86 3.84 -1.44
N TYR A 97 14.54 4.52 -0.52
CA TYR A 97 15.32 3.91 0.54
C TYR A 97 14.44 3.16 1.54
N ASP A 98 13.34 3.77 1.98
CA ASP A 98 12.39 3.18 2.93
C ASP A 98 11.78 1.86 2.41
N LEU A 99 11.55 1.77 1.10
CA LEU A 99 11.03 0.56 0.47
C LEU A 99 12.10 -0.48 0.13
N HIS A 100 13.37 -0.08 -0.01
CA HIS A 100 14.44 -0.94 -0.50
C HIS A 100 14.61 -2.23 0.33
N ALA A 101 14.58 -2.13 1.66
CA ALA A 101 14.73 -3.28 2.56
C ALA A 101 13.65 -4.35 2.37
N ASN A 102 12.46 -3.94 1.92
CA ASN A 102 11.30 -4.82 1.70
C ASN A 102 11.16 -5.27 0.24
N LEU A 103 12.11 -4.91 -0.62
CA LEU A 103 12.15 -5.24 -2.04
C LEU A 103 13.43 -6.03 -2.39
N MET A 104 14.05 -6.68 -1.42
CA MET A 104 15.29 -7.43 -1.63
C MET A 104 15.12 -8.52 -2.71
N ASP A 105 14.00 -9.24 -2.72
CA ASP A 105 13.73 -10.26 -3.73
C ASP A 105 13.59 -9.65 -5.14
N TRP A 106 12.97 -8.47 -5.25
CA TRP A 106 12.92 -7.72 -6.52
C TRP A 106 14.33 -7.32 -7.00
N ASN A 107 15.22 -6.98 -6.06
CA ASN A 107 16.56 -6.46 -6.35
C ASN A 107 17.60 -7.55 -6.67
N VAL A 108 17.39 -8.79 -6.21
CA VAL A 108 18.38 -9.88 -6.28
C VAL A 108 17.97 -10.97 -7.28
N ASP A 109 16.82 -11.62 -7.08
CA ASP A 109 16.44 -12.84 -7.83
C ASP A 109 15.20 -12.67 -8.72
N SER A 110 14.40 -11.62 -8.50
CA SER A 110 13.51 -11.04 -9.50
C SER A 110 12.47 -12.02 -10.12
N TYR A 111 12.22 -13.17 -9.48
CA TYR A 111 11.20 -14.11 -9.89
C TYR A 111 9.82 -13.62 -9.42
N CYS A 112 8.84 -13.71 -10.32
CA CYS A 112 7.44 -13.44 -10.02
C CYS A 112 6.73 -14.80 -9.94
N LEU A 113 6.03 -15.10 -8.85
CA LEU A 113 5.23 -16.33 -8.75
C LEU A 113 3.96 -16.19 -9.57
N ASN A 114 3.39 -14.99 -9.60
CA ASN A 114 2.24 -14.68 -10.42
C ASN A 114 2.63 -14.74 -11.91
N THR A 115 1.98 -15.62 -12.67
CA THR A 115 2.30 -15.87 -14.08
C THR A 115 2.07 -14.66 -14.98
N LEU A 116 1.20 -13.71 -14.61
CA LEU A 116 0.94 -12.50 -15.40
C LEU A 116 2.06 -11.47 -15.18
N LEU A 117 2.55 -11.33 -13.95
CA LEU A 117 3.73 -10.52 -13.66
C LEU A 117 4.97 -11.12 -14.32
N GLN A 118 5.14 -12.44 -14.22
CA GLN A 118 6.23 -13.15 -14.91
C GLN A 118 6.18 -12.94 -16.43
N ALA A 119 5.03 -13.16 -17.07
CA ALA A 119 4.88 -12.96 -18.52
C ALA A 119 5.14 -11.51 -18.95
N THR A 120 4.80 -10.54 -18.11
CA THR A 120 5.10 -9.13 -18.37
C THR A 120 6.60 -8.85 -18.27
N ARG A 121 7.26 -9.49 -17.32
CA ARG A 121 8.70 -9.35 -17.10
C ARG A 121 9.51 -9.94 -18.25
N GLU A 122 9.15 -11.14 -18.67
CA GLU A 122 9.79 -11.90 -19.77
C GLU A 122 9.36 -11.39 -21.16
N HIS A 123 8.60 -10.29 -21.21
CA HIS A 123 8.13 -9.74 -22.47
C HIS A 123 9.31 -9.23 -23.32
N ILE A 124 9.51 -9.88 -24.46
CA ILE A 124 10.43 -9.42 -25.49
C ILE A 124 9.73 -8.38 -26.34
N ASN A 125 10.28 -7.17 -26.37
CA ASN A 125 9.76 -6.10 -27.22
C ASN A 125 9.89 -6.51 -28.69
N PRO A 126 8.78 -6.59 -29.45
CA PRO A 126 8.79 -7.06 -30.84
C PRO A 126 9.65 -6.21 -31.78
N HIS A 127 9.88 -4.93 -31.44
CA HIS A 127 10.61 -4.00 -32.29
C HIS A 127 12.12 -4.05 -32.06
N THR A 128 12.55 -4.32 -30.83
CA THR A 128 13.98 -4.34 -30.47
C THR A 128 14.52 -5.76 -30.35
N GLY A 129 13.66 -6.77 -30.19
CA GLY A 129 14.05 -8.15 -29.91
C GLY A 129 14.66 -8.35 -28.53
N LEU A 130 14.56 -7.34 -27.64
CA LEU A 130 15.15 -7.35 -26.30
C LEU A 130 14.06 -7.39 -25.23
N GLU A 131 14.38 -8.02 -24.11
CA GLU A 131 13.57 -7.95 -22.90
C GLU A 131 13.47 -6.51 -22.38
N VAL A 132 12.37 -6.19 -21.71
CA VAL A 132 12.22 -4.91 -21.03
C VAL A 132 13.05 -4.94 -19.75
N GLU A 133 14.06 -4.06 -19.65
CA GLU A 133 14.80 -3.89 -18.41
C GLU A 133 13.97 -3.09 -17.39
N PHE A 134 13.80 -3.65 -16.19
CA PHE A 134 13.18 -2.97 -15.06
C PHE A 134 14.23 -2.59 -14.02
N GLU A 135 14.11 -1.38 -13.47
CA GLU A 135 15.00 -0.90 -12.40
C GLU A 135 14.87 -1.78 -11.14
N ARG A 136 16.01 -2.08 -10.49
CA ARG A 136 16.07 -2.81 -9.21
C ARG A 136 15.73 -1.90 -8.03
N ASN A 137 14.56 -1.29 -8.09
CA ASN A 137 13.99 -0.42 -7.08
C ASN A 137 12.45 -0.36 -7.24
N VAL A 138 11.78 0.41 -6.39
CA VAL A 138 10.32 0.61 -6.44
C VAL A 138 9.81 1.13 -7.79
N ARG A 139 10.58 1.90 -8.57
CA ARG A 139 10.16 2.41 -9.88
C ARG A 139 10.06 1.29 -10.92
N GLY A 140 11.04 0.39 -10.94
CA GLY A 140 10.99 -0.77 -11.82
C GLY A 140 9.80 -1.65 -11.49
N LEU A 141 9.55 -1.87 -10.19
CA LEU A 141 8.40 -2.64 -9.73
C LEU A 141 7.05 -1.99 -10.11
N LEU A 142 6.88 -0.70 -9.86
CA LEU A 142 5.69 0.05 -10.27
C LEU A 142 5.52 0.08 -11.80
N THR A 143 6.62 0.04 -12.56
CA THR A 143 6.60 -0.05 -14.02
C THR A 143 6.18 -1.45 -14.48
N LEU A 144 6.62 -2.51 -13.79
CA LEU A 144 6.14 -3.87 -14.03
C LEU A 144 4.63 -3.96 -13.84
N PHE A 145 4.09 -3.41 -12.74
CA PHE A 145 2.65 -3.43 -12.47
C PHE A 145 1.84 -2.70 -13.54
N ARG A 146 2.31 -1.52 -13.94
CA ARG A 146 1.68 -0.73 -15.02
C ARG A 146 1.75 -1.44 -16.37
N ASN A 147 2.87 -2.08 -16.69
CA ASN A 147 2.98 -2.83 -17.94
C ASN A 147 2.09 -4.08 -17.92
N CYS A 148 1.97 -4.75 -16.75
CA CYS A 148 1.13 -5.92 -16.58
C CYS A 148 -0.34 -5.57 -16.83
N SER A 149 -0.84 -4.48 -16.22
CA SER A 149 -2.22 -4.03 -16.42
C SER A 149 -2.53 -3.57 -17.85
N GLN A 150 -1.53 -3.21 -18.65
CA GLN A 150 -1.71 -2.79 -20.05
C GLN A 150 -1.57 -3.94 -21.04
N HIS A 151 -0.98 -5.06 -20.63
CA HIS A 151 -0.64 -6.16 -21.51
C HIS A 151 -1.20 -7.49 -20.96
N SER A 152 -0.41 -8.20 -20.16
CA SER A 152 -0.72 -9.56 -19.69
C SER A 152 -2.06 -9.64 -18.93
N ALA A 153 -2.39 -8.60 -18.18
CA ALA A 153 -3.60 -8.50 -17.36
C ALA A 153 -4.60 -7.44 -17.87
N ARG A 154 -4.52 -7.05 -19.16
CA ARG A 154 -5.35 -5.95 -19.73
C ARG A 154 -6.87 -6.09 -19.60
N PHE A 155 -7.36 -7.29 -19.32
CA PHE A 155 -8.79 -7.57 -19.11
C PHE A 155 -9.11 -8.00 -17.67
N MET A 156 -8.16 -7.80 -16.74
CA MET A 156 -8.22 -8.25 -15.35
C MET A 156 -8.00 -7.07 -14.38
N GLU A 157 -8.44 -5.87 -14.78
CA GLU A 157 -8.25 -4.64 -13.98
C GLU A 157 -8.77 -4.79 -12.54
N ALA A 158 -9.95 -5.39 -12.37
CA ALA A 158 -10.55 -5.69 -11.06
C ALA A 158 -9.73 -6.65 -10.17
N TYR A 159 -8.76 -7.36 -10.75
CA TYR A 159 -7.90 -8.31 -10.05
C TYR A 159 -6.45 -7.81 -9.94
N MET A 160 -6.12 -6.62 -10.45
CA MET A 160 -4.75 -6.13 -10.45
C MET A 160 -4.14 -6.05 -9.05
N MET A 161 -4.93 -5.66 -8.05
CA MET A 161 -4.46 -5.67 -6.67
C MET A 161 -4.13 -7.06 -6.17
N LEU A 162 -4.94 -8.07 -6.49
CA LEU A 162 -4.65 -9.46 -6.12
C LEU A 162 -3.38 -9.97 -6.83
N ILE A 163 -3.23 -9.66 -8.12
CA ILE A 163 -2.06 -10.01 -8.93
C ILE A 163 -0.77 -9.43 -8.32
N VAL A 164 -0.82 -8.17 -7.90
CA VAL A 164 0.34 -7.47 -7.31
C VAL A 164 0.64 -7.97 -5.90
N GLU A 165 -0.38 -8.11 -5.06
CA GLU A 165 -0.23 -8.46 -3.64
C GLU A 165 0.09 -9.96 -3.43
N GLU A 166 -0.08 -10.82 -4.45
CA GLU A 166 0.39 -12.22 -4.42
C GLU A 166 1.92 -12.30 -4.35
N ASP A 167 2.62 -11.56 -5.21
CA ASP A 167 4.09 -11.54 -5.23
C ASP A 167 4.68 -10.52 -4.24
N PHE A 168 3.95 -9.45 -3.96
CA PHE A 168 4.43 -8.36 -3.11
C PHE A 168 3.44 -8.03 -1.96
N PRO A 169 3.19 -8.95 -1.01
CA PRO A 169 2.19 -8.75 0.04
C PRO A 169 2.44 -7.51 0.90
N GLY A 170 1.40 -6.72 1.14
CA GLY A 170 1.40 -5.45 1.85
C GLY A 170 2.10 -4.29 1.13
N PHE A 171 2.46 -4.43 -0.15
CA PHE A 171 3.26 -3.43 -0.86
C PHE A 171 2.53 -2.09 -0.95
N VAL A 172 1.25 -2.08 -1.32
CA VAL A 172 0.53 -0.83 -1.59
C VAL A 172 0.36 -0.02 -0.30
N ARG A 173 0.06 -0.68 0.84
CA ARG A 173 0.06 -0.03 2.16
C ARG A 173 1.43 0.55 2.52
N ARG A 174 2.52 -0.21 2.32
CA ARG A 174 3.88 0.29 2.60
C ARG A 174 4.22 1.49 1.73
N PHE A 175 3.88 1.46 0.45
CA PHE A 175 4.12 2.58 -0.46
C PHE A 175 3.34 3.83 -0.04
N GLN A 176 2.08 3.67 0.36
CA GLN A 176 1.29 4.77 0.95
C GLN A 176 1.95 5.32 2.21
N ALA A 177 2.39 4.46 3.13
CA ALA A 177 3.07 4.90 4.35
C ALA A 177 4.38 5.66 4.05
N SER A 178 5.17 5.20 3.08
CA SER A 178 6.40 5.89 2.64
C SER A 178 6.11 7.27 2.08
N LEU A 179 5.10 7.40 1.21
CA LEU A 179 4.66 8.69 0.67
C LEU A 179 4.13 9.61 1.78
N PHE A 180 3.40 9.06 2.76
CA PHE A 180 2.91 9.83 3.89
C PHE A 180 4.06 10.38 4.75
N ARG A 181 5.03 9.52 5.12
CA ARG A 181 6.21 9.92 5.91
C ARG A 181 7.10 10.93 5.19
N ALA A 182 7.18 10.86 3.86
CA ALA A 182 7.88 11.83 3.04
C ALA A 182 7.10 13.16 2.87
N GLY A 183 5.90 13.29 3.46
CA GLY A 183 5.10 14.51 3.45
C GLY A 183 4.45 14.83 2.10
N VAL A 184 4.35 13.87 1.19
CA VAL A 184 3.91 14.12 -0.20
C VAL A 184 2.42 13.87 -0.44
N ILE A 185 1.76 13.05 0.38
CA ILE A 185 0.33 12.75 0.13
C ILE A 185 -0.58 13.95 0.42
N GLY A 186 -0.33 14.67 1.52
CA GLY A 186 -1.17 15.79 1.97
C GLY A 186 -1.22 16.99 1.01
N HIS A 187 -0.29 17.10 0.06
CA HIS A 187 -0.20 18.20 -0.90
C HIS A 187 -0.78 17.89 -2.28
N HIS A 188 -1.03 16.61 -2.59
CA HIS A 188 -1.36 16.17 -3.95
C HIS A 188 -2.76 15.60 -4.12
N HIS A 189 -3.60 15.68 -3.08
CA HIS A 189 -5.00 15.26 -3.11
C HIS A 189 -5.22 13.88 -3.75
N LEU A 190 -4.37 12.91 -3.44
CA LEU A 190 -4.51 11.56 -4.02
C LEU A 190 -5.85 10.92 -3.65
N GLU A 191 -6.53 11.42 -2.61
CA GLU A 191 -7.91 11.06 -2.28
C GLU A 191 -8.93 11.39 -3.36
N ALA A 192 -8.65 12.35 -4.26
CA ALA A 192 -9.52 12.63 -5.39
C ALA A 192 -9.60 11.47 -6.40
N SER A 193 -8.64 10.54 -6.37
CA SER A 193 -8.67 9.30 -7.13
C SER A 193 -9.35 8.13 -6.41
N MET A 194 -9.85 8.37 -5.19
CA MET A 194 -10.52 7.39 -4.33
C MET A 194 -12.06 7.52 -4.35
N GLY A 195 -12.61 8.40 -5.19
CA GLY A 195 -14.04 8.73 -5.27
C GLY A 195 -14.67 8.44 -6.63
#